data_AF-A0A4P5TAF9-F1
#
_entry.id   AF-A0A4P5TAF9-F1
#
_cell.length_a   1.000
_cell.length_b   1.000
_cell.length_c   1.000
_cell.angle_alpha   90.00
_cell.angle_beta   90.00
_cell.angle_gamma   90.00
#
_symmetry.space_group_name_H-M   'P 1'
#
loop_
_entity.id
_entity.type
_entity.pdbx_description
1 polymer ?
#
loop_
_entity_poly.entity_id
_entity_poly.type
_entity_poly.pdbx_seq_one_letter_code
_entity_poly.pdbx_strand_id
1 'polypeptide(L)'
;MFYTSLLQDLLRTNSVEINLFLYAENKYVRPLQQLLASLGFFTFPEKQGLEQTNQIFDYTLLKAIKKFNQKNKISGDGARLKAYSLWRMLQCQEIIPYVKIIATYTDDTSGWQKETHFLYDPLQKVLSFLEYKEDTLKQSMERFCIYHGLIYPTDSLGDTIKQHLVSTVSTYMGDYFHDTEKSEKPPTDNEIAQTLSIIETPDNKISINDGQIQLVLTKKAPGVYWIGNEEVGMFLQRYTDKVNPEISKICLQVINQVARNEGKLDAINTYDQAFLSVGIFQWTLGTYTNAGELPALLKKVKIKYPEKYAIWFTPLGIDIAEETDGTTGFMTLHGERIVTLEQKEAFRRPFWAFHFWKVLMQPEFQAIQIEHAHDRFKNFYFKPEPKGLPYPLYQIITSSYGVALLLDMHVNRPGWINPCIGLAMADNANYASPDHWGTQEEAKILDSYLRIRATYTDGRNPPMTSANERANQIGLAKENGLLSRERGSFEYLTNQWEGFGMKGNRQIITPPPGYNPDDYPDIEQ
;
A
#
# COMPACT_ATOMS: atom_id res chain seq x y z
N MET A 1 11.46 -9.38 9.84
CA MET A 1 11.66 -9.55 8.39
C MET A 1 12.73 -8.62 7.76
N PHE A 2 13.29 -7.65 8.48
CA PHE A 2 14.41 -6.81 8.00
C PHE A 2 15.70 -7.56 7.63
N TYR A 3 15.92 -8.73 8.21
CA TYR A 3 17.12 -9.53 7.99
C TYR A 3 17.06 -10.41 6.73
N THR A 4 15.86 -10.68 6.23
CA THR A 4 15.63 -11.53 5.05
C THR A 4 16.15 -10.86 3.77
N SER A 5 16.06 -9.52 3.66
CA SER A 5 16.57 -8.77 2.49
C SER A 5 18.10 -8.85 2.37
N LEU A 6 18.83 -8.67 3.47
CA LEU A 6 20.30 -8.74 3.47
C LEU A 6 20.80 -10.14 3.08
N LEU A 7 20.10 -11.18 3.51
CA LEU A 7 20.39 -12.58 3.16
C LEU A 7 19.97 -12.94 1.73
N GLN A 8 18.88 -12.35 1.22
CA GLN A 8 18.48 -12.48 -0.18
C GLN A 8 19.46 -11.76 -1.13
N ASP A 9 19.94 -10.57 -0.76
CA ASP A 9 20.97 -9.85 -1.52
C ASP A 9 22.30 -10.61 -1.51
N LEU A 10 22.61 -11.27 -0.39
CA LEU A 10 23.76 -12.17 -0.30
C LEU A 10 23.63 -13.38 -1.25
N LEU A 11 22.44 -13.98 -1.40
CA LEU A 11 22.20 -15.02 -2.39
C LEU A 11 22.32 -14.51 -3.84
N ARG A 12 21.90 -13.26 -4.09
CA ARG A 12 22.01 -12.65 -5.42
C ARG A 12 23.45 -12.33 -5.82
N THR A 13 24.28 -11.95 -4.86
CA THR A 13 25.65 -11.46 -5.09
C THR A 13 26.72 -12.56 -4.97
N ASN A 14 26.40 -13.69 -4.36
CA ASN A 14 27.38 -14.72 -4.02
C ASN A 14 26.94 -16.09 -4.53
N SER A 15 27.55 -16.55 -5.63
CA SER A 15 27.09 -17.72 -6.38
C SER A 15 27.56 -19.08 -5.84
N VAL A 16 28.41 -19.13 -4.80
CA VAL A 16 29.04 -20.39 -4.37
C VAL A 16 29.06 -20.58 -2.84
N GLU A 17 29.74 -19.74 -2.07
CA GLU A 17 29.98 -20.01 -0.63
C GLU A 17 30.38 -18.74 0.15
N ILE A 18 29.95 -18.63 1.41
CA ILE A 18 30.35 -17.55 2.33
C ILE A 18 31.20 -18.14 3.45
N ASN A 19 32.43 -17.65 3.58
CA ASN A 19 33.29 -17.99 4.71
C ASN A 19 32.87 -17.19 5.94
N LEU A 20 32.38 -17.89 6.96
CA LEU A 20 32.09 -17.31 8.27
C LEU A 20 33.25 -17.69 9.20
N PHE A 21 34.18 -16.77 9.39
CA PHE A 21 35.32 -17.01 10.28
C PHE A 21 34.86 -16.93 11.73
N LEU A 22 35.15 -17.97 12.52
CA LEU A 22 34.90 -17.96 13.96
C LEU A 22 35.58 -16.74 14.59
N TYR A 23 34.83 -16.06 15.46
CA TYR A 23 35.26 -14.86 16.17
C TYR A 23 35.45 -13.60 15.30
N ALA A 24 35.17 -13.66 14.00
CA ALA A 24 35.19 -12.48 13.14
C ALA A 24 33.83 -11.78 13.12
N GLU A 25 33.86 -10.46 13.06
CA GLU A 25 32.68 -9.65 12.80
C GLU A 25 32.21 -9.84 11.35
N ASN A 26 30.91 -10.05 11.20
CA ASN A 26 30.28 -10.23 9.91
C ASN A 26 28.82 -9.75 9.98
N LYS A 27 28.49 -8.80 9.10
CA LYS A 27 27.15 -8.18 9.02
C LYS A 27 26.00 -9.17 8.82
N TYR A 28 26.27 -10.40 8.36
CA TYR A 28 25.25 -11.44 8.15
C TYR A 28 24.99 -12.31 9.40
N VAL A 29 25.80 -12.21 10.46
CA VAL A 29 25.67 -13.04 11.68
C VAL A 29 24.32 -12.85 12.35
N ARG A 30 23.93 -11.61 12.62
CA ARG A 30 22.66 -11.31 13.29
C ARG A 30 21.44 -11.73 12.45
N PRO A 31 21.39 -11.42 11.14
CA PRO A 31 20.40 -11.99 10.24
C PRO A 31 20.29 -13.51 10.28
N LEU A 32 21.42 -14.21 10.30
CA LEU A 32 21.44 -15.67 10.38
C LEU A 32 20.93 -16.20 11.72
N GLN A 33 21.30 -15.57 12.85
CA GLN A 33 20.77 -15.93 14.17
C GLN A 33 19.25 -15.76 14.22
N GLN A 34 18.73 -14.64 13.71
CA GLN A 34 17.29 -14.36 13.68
C GLN A 34 16.54 -15.34 12.78
N LEU A 35 17.09 -15.62 11.59
CA LEU A 35 16.54 -16.63 10.69
C LEU A 35 16.49 -17.99 11.37
N LEU A 36 17.62 -18.48 11.90
CA LEU A 36 17.69 -19.78 12.57
C LEU A 36 16.83 -19.85 13.84
N ALA A 37 16.67 -18.73 14.56
CA ALA A 37 15.77 -18.66 15.71
C ALA A 37 14.31 -18.79 15.28
N SER A 38 13.89 -18.09 14.21
CA SER A 38 12.55 -18.24 13.64
C SER A 38 12.25 -19.66 13.15
N LEU A 39 13.30 -20.38 12.76
CA LEU A 39 13.24 -21.78 12.35
C LEU A 39 13.39 -22.76 13.54
N GLY A 40 13.55 -22.30 14.78
CA GLY A 40 13.69 -23.13 15.97
C GLY A 40 15.07 -23.79 16.18
N PHE A 41 16.10 -23.36 15.45
CA PHE A 41 17.47 -23.90 15.53
C PHE A 41 18.42 -23.08 16.41
N PHE A 42 18.03 -21.86 16.80
CA PHE A 42 18.85 -20.95 17.59
C PHE A 42 18.03 -20.31 18.72
N THR A 43 18.62 -20.15 19.90
CA THR A 43 18.03 -19.44 21.04
C THR A 43 18.99 -18.35 21.49
N PHE A 44 18.46 -17.20 21.87
CA PHE A 44 19.27 -16.12 22.43
C PHE A 44 19.56 -16.40 23.91
N PRO A 45 20.80 -16.22 24.39
CA PRO A 45 21.09 -16.36 25.82
C PRO A 45 20.31 -15.32 26.64
N GLU A 46 19.62 -15.76 27.71
CA GLU A 46 18.73 -14.94 28.56
C GLU A 46 19.36 -13.66 29.16
N LYS A 47 20.70 -13.55 29.16
CA LYS A 47 21.45 -12.41 29.72
C LYS A 47 22.03 -11.44 28.70
N GLN A 48 21.84 -11.69 27.40
CA GLN A 48 22.18 -10.71 26.37
C GLN A 48 20.87 -10.08 25.90
N GLY A 49 20.54 -8.93 26.48
CA GLY A 49 19.53 -8.06 25.89
C GLY A 49 19.87 -7.77 24.42
N LEU A 50 18.86 -7.41 23.63
CA LEU A 50 18.97 -7.00 22.22
C LEU A 50 20.07 -5.94 21.96
N GLU A 51 20.54 -5.26 23.01
CA GLU A 51 21.54 -4.19 22.99
C GLU A 51 23.00 -4.66 22.92
N GLN A 52 23.32 -5.93 23.21
CA GLN A 52 24.71 -6.41 23.21
C GLN A 52 24.86 -7.78 22.57
N THR A 53 25.11 -7.81 21.27
CA THR A 53 25.85 -8.92 20.65
C THR A 53 26.70 -8.37 19.52
N ASN A 54 28.03 -8.40 19.71
CA ASN A 54 28.99 -8.20 18.64
C ASN A 54 28.55 -9.02 17.42
N GLN A 55 28.76 -8.51 16.20
CA GLN A 55 28.45 -9.20 14.94
C GLN A 55 29.33 -10.44 14.71
N ILE A 56 29.72 -11.13 15.76
CA ILE A 56 30.74 -12.16 15.81
C ILE A 56 30.09 -13.52 15.55
N PHE A 57 30.62 -14.22 14.55
CA PHE A 57 30.27 -15.60 14.28
C PHE A 57 30.85 -16.52 15.38
N ASP A 58 30.00 -17.09 16.22
CA ASP A 58 30.39 -17.89 17.38
C ASP A 58 30.07 -19.39 17.24
N TYR A 59 30.49 -20.19 18.23
CA TYR A 59 30.21 -21.63 18.24
C TYR A 59 28.73 -21.96 18.37
N THR A 60 27.92 -21.07 18.95
CA THR A 60 26.47 -21.25 19.10
C THR A 60 25.79 -21.20 17.73
N LEU A 61 26.10 -20.18 16.94
CA LEU A 61 25.59 -20.02 15.58
C LEU A 61 26.09 -21.13 14.66
N LEU A 62 27.37 -21.50 14.76
CA LEU A 62 27.92 -22.65 14.04
C LEU A 62 27.14 -23.94 14.34
N LYS A 63 26.82 -24.20 15.62
CA LYS A 63 26.04 -25.38 16.03
C LYS A 63 24.61 -25.34 15.46
N ALA A 64 23.98 -24.17 15.44
CA ALA A 64 22.65 -23.99 14.86
C ALA A 64 22.64 -24.25 13.34
N ILE A 65 23.62 -23.73 12.60
CA ILE A 65 23.77 -24.00 11.15
C ILE A 65 24.02 -25.49 10.91
N LYS A 66 24.91 -26.13 11.68
CA LYS A 66 25.14 -27.58 11.59
C LYS A 66 23.87 -28.38 11.80
N LYS A 67 23.10 -28.03 12.83
CA LYS A 67 21.83 -28.71 13.14
C LYS A 67 20.79 -28.51 12.03
N PHE A 68 20.67 -27.29 11.50
CA PHE A 68 19.83 -27.00 10.34
C PHE A 68 20.22 -27.86 9.14
N ASN A 69 21.51 -27.87 8.79
CA ASN A 69 22.04 -28.64 7.67
C ASN A 69 21.79 -30.14 7.83
N GLN A 70 22.04 -30.70 9.02
CA GLN A 70 21.75 -32.10 9.30
C GLN A 70 20.28 -32.44 9.10
N LYS A 71 19.38 -31.62 9.67
CA LYS A 71 17.93 -31.83 9.58
C LYS A 71 17.40 -31.69 8.15
N ASN A 72 18.01 -30.79 7.36
CA ASN A 72 17.66 -30.55 5.95
C ASN A 72 18.51 -31.36 4.95
N LYS A 73 19.29 -32.36 5.42
CA LYS A 73 20.15 -33.24 4.59
C LYS A 73 21.13 -32.47 3.69
N ILE A 74 21.63 -31.33 4.16
CA ILE A 74 22.59 -30.47 3.47
C ILE A 74 24.01 -30.82 3.93
N SER A 75 24.92 -31.09 2.98
CA SER A 75 26.32 -31.36 3.31
C SER A 75 27.07 -30.07 3.69
N GLY A 76 27.74 -30.05 4.84
CA GLY A 76 28.59 -28.93 5.25
C GLY A 76 28.93 -28.96 6.73
N ASP A 77 30.07 -28.37 7.07
CA ASP A 77 30.53 -28.21 8.45
C ASP A 77 29.90 -26.99 9.14
N GLY A 78 29.08 -26.20 8.44
CA GLY A 78 28.44 -24.99 8.95
C GLY A 78 29.38 -23.79 9.17
N ALA A 79 30.69 -23.96 9.05
CA ALA A 79 31.67 -22.87 9.09
C ALA A 79 31.71 -22.13 7.74
N ARG A 80 31.33 -22.84 6.67
CA ARG A 80 31.05 -22.25 5.38
C ARG A 80 29.57 -22.33 5.06
N LEU A 81 28.93 -21.18 4.93
CA LEU A 81 27.53 -21.11 4.58
C LEU A 81 27.39 -21.21 3.06
N LYS A 82 26.97 -22.38 2.58
CA LYS A 82 26.68 -22.62 1.16
C LYS A 82 25.41 -21.86 0.76
N ALA A 83 25.38 -21.37 -0.48
CA ALA A 83 24.20 -20.70 -1.04
C ALA A 83 22.93 -21.57 -0.91
N TYR A 84 23.03 -22.88 -1.17
CA TYR A 84 21.91 -23.80 -1.02
C TYR A 84 21.39 -23.92 0.43
N SER A 85 22.28 -23.87 1.43
CA SER A 85 21.89 -23.89 2.85
C SER A 85 21.07 -22.66 3.19
N LEU A 86 21.54 -21.47 2.79
CA LEU A 86 20.84 -20.22 3.01
C LEU A 86 19.51 -20.15 2.25
N TRP A 87 19.50 -20.58 0.98
CA TRP A 87 18.28 -20.68 0.19
C TRP A 87 17.24 -21.58 0.86
N ARG A 88 17.66 -22.75 1.36
CA ARG A 88 16.76 -23.66 2.07
C ARG A 88 16.24 -23.05 3.37
N MET A 89 17.06 -22.34 4.15
CA MET A 89 16.60 -21.62 5.35
C MET A 89 15.51 -20.60 5.01
N LEU A 90 15.69 -19.84 3.92
CA LEU A 90 14.71 -18.86 3.48
C LEU A 90 13.41 -19.51 3.00
N GLN A 91 13.48 -20.63 2.28
CA GLN A 91 12.30 -21.42 1.91
C GLN A 91 11.56 -21.94 3.15
N CYS A 92 12.29 -22.44 4.15
CA CYS A 92 11.69 -22.85 5.42
C CYS A 92 11.05 -21.66 6.16
N GLN A 93 11.62 -20.46 6.07
CA GLN A 93 11.03 -19.27 6.70
C GLN A 93 9.75 -18.83 5.99
N GLU A 94 9.78 -18.83 4.65
CA GLU A 94 8.66 -18.45 3.79
C GLU A 94 7.43 -19.34 4.04
N ILE A 95 7.64 -20.61 4.40
CA ILE A 95 6.53 -21.54 4.59
C ILE A 95 5.81 -21.40 5.95
N ILE A 96 6.42 -20.76 6.95
CA ILE A 96 5.88 -20.67 8.32
C ILE A 96 4.45 -20.10 8.36
N PRO A 97 4.12 -18.97 7.70
CA PRO A 97 2.77 -18.40 7.79
C PRO A 97 1.71 -19.36 7.26
N TYR A 98 1.98 -20.08 6.17
CA TYR A 98 1.05 -21.03 5.57
C TYR A 98 0.83 -22.25 6.46
N VAL A 99 1.88 -22.75 7.12
CA VAL A 99 1.76 -23.85 8.11
C VAL A 99 0.89 -23.43 9.28
N LYS A 100 1.03 -22.20 9.77
CA LYS A 100 0.19 -21.66 10.85
C LYS A 100 -1.27 -21.58 10.44
N ILE A 101 -1.57 -21.06 9.24
CA ILE A 101 -2.93 -21.00 8.70
C ILE A 101 -3.57 -22.39 8.66
N ILE A 102 -2.85 -23.40 8.18
CA ILE A 102 -3.35 -24.79 8.14
C ILE A 102 -3.54 -25.34 9.56
N ALA A 103 -2.61 -25.07 10.48
CA ALA A 103 -2.65 -25.59 11.85
C ALA A 103 -3.83 -25.03 12.66
N THR A 104 -4.16 -23.76 12.48
CA THR A 104 -5.23 -23.07 13.23
C THR A 104 -6.59 -23.16 12.55
N TYR A 105 -6.67 -23.69 11.33
CA TYR A 105 -7.95 -23.80 10.64
C TYR A 105 -8.91 -24.75 11.36
N THR A 106 -10.10 -24.25 11.66
CA THR A 106 -11.23 -25.03 12.17
C THR A 106 -12.20 -25.30 11.02
N ASP A 107 -12.49 -26.58 10.76
CA ASP A 107 -13.31 -27.01 9.62
C ASP A 107 -14.71 -26.37 9.66
N ASP A 108 -15.05 -25.58 8.65
CA ASP A 108 -16.42 -25.24 8.31
C ASP A 108 -16.64 -25.56 6.82
N THR A 109 -17.18 -26.77 6.59
CA THR A 109 -17.82 -27.33 5.38
C THR A 109 -17.28 -27.06 3.94
N SER A 110 -17.03 -28.17 3.21
CA SER A 110 -16.95 -28.41 1.74
C SER A 110 -16.34 -27.36 0.80
N GLY A 111 -15.34 -27.81 0.01
CA GLY A 111 -14.83 -27.05 -1.14
C GLY A 111 -13.41 -26.51 -1.00
N TRP A 112 -12.63 -26.99 -0.02
CA TRP A 112 -11.23 -26.60 0.19
C TRP A 112 -10.32 -26.79 -1.03
N GLN A 113 -10.74 -27.64 -1.97
CA GLN A 113 -10.05 -27.94 -3.23
C GLN A 113 -10.28 -26.88 -4.32
N LYS A 114 -11.24 -25.96 -4.14
CA LYS A 114 -11.54 -24.91 -5.12
C LYS A 114 -10.49 -23.81 -5.02
N GLU A 115 -10.05 -23.28 -6.17
CA GLU A 115 -9.10 -22.16 -6.26
C GLU A 115 -9.55 -20.92 -5.48
N THR A 116 -10.86 -20.73 -5.34
CA THR A 116 -11.45 -19.62 -4.60
C THR A 116 -11.43 -19.82 -3.08
N HIS A 117 -11.01 -20.98 -2.58
CA HIS A 117 -11.04 -21.28 -1.16
C HIS A 117 -9.79 -20.73 -0.46
N PHE A 118 -9.96 -20.16 0.73
CA PHE A 118 -8.88 -19.47 1.44
C PHE A 118 -7.67 -20.38 1.80
N LEU A 119 -7.87 -21.71 1.88
CA LEU A 119 -6.81 -22.71 2.07
C LEU A 119 -6.08 -23.13 0.79
N TYR A 120 -6.58 -22.78 -0.39
CA TYR A 120 -6.03 -23.27 -1.64
C TYR A 120 -4.54 -22.91 -1.76
N ASP A 121 -4.22 -21.62 -1.63
CA ASP A 121 -2.86 -21.11 -1.68
C ASP A 121 -1.97 -21.66 -0.54
N PRO A 122 -2.38 -21.62 0.75
CA PRO A 122 -1.60 -22.23 1.83
C PRO A 122 -1.26 -23.71 1.61
N LEU A 123 -2.23 -24.51 1.18
CA LEU A 123 -2.02 -25.94 0.94
C LEU A 123 -1.09 -26.15 -0.26
N GLN A 124 -1.29 -25.42 -1.34
CA GLN A 124 -0.45 -25.52 -2.53
C GLN A 124 1.01 -25.14 -2.21
N LYS A 125 1.23 -24.07 -1.43
CA LYS A 125 2.57 -23.65 -0.99
C LYS A 125 3.23 -24.72 -0.12
N VAL A 126 2.50 -25.28 0.85
CA VAL A 126 3.05 -26.30 1.77
C VAL A 126 3.38 -27.59 1.05
N LEU A 127 2.49 -28.09 0.19
CA LEU A 127 2.73 -29.29 -0.61
C LEU A 127 3.90 -29.11 -1.56
N SER A 128 3.99 -27.94 -2.21
CA SER A 128 5.11 -27.60 -3.08
C SER A 128 6.45 -27.55 -2.32
N PHE A 129 6.46 -26.99 -1.11
CA PHE A 129 7.62 -27.01 -0.23
C PHE A 129 8.05 -28.44 0.16
N LEU A 130 7.07 -29.33 0.35
CA LEU A 130 7.24 -30.75 0.63
C LEU A 130 7.49 -31.61 -0.62
N GLU A 131 7.68 -30.99 -1.79
CA GLU A 131 7.93 -31.66 -3.08
C GLU A 131 6.75 -32.50 -3.64
N TYR A 132 5.55 -32.29 -3.12
CA TYR A 132 4.30 -32.77 -3.71
C TYR A 132 3.78 -31.73 -4.72
N LYS A 133 4.44 -31.65 -5.88
CA LYS A 133 4.12 -30.71 -6.96
C LYS A 133 3.46 -31.45 -8.11
N GLU A 134 2.14 -31.44 -8.13
CA GLU A 134 1.33 -31.93 -9.25
C GLU A 134 0.64 -30.76 -9.96
N ASP A 135 0.01 -31.04 -11.11
CA ASP A 135 -0.68 -30.03 -11.92
C ASP A 135 -1.84 -29.37 -11.18
N THR A 136 -2.41 -30.05 -10.18
CA THR A 136 -3.51 -29.54 -9.37
C THR A 136 -3.26 -29.73 -7.87
N LEU A 137 -3.90 -28.88 -7.05
CA LEU A 137 -3.89 -29.05 -5.59
C LEU A 137 -4.45 -30.42 -5.18
N LYS A 138 -5.52 -30.87 -5.84
CA LYS A 138 -6.13 -32.17 -5.62
C LYS A 138 -5.12 -33.32 -5.77
N GLN A 139 -4.44 -33.39 -6.91
CA GLN A 139 -3.43 -34.43 -7.16
C GLN A 139 -2.27 -34.36 -6.17
N SER A 140 -1.81 -33.14 -5.84
CA SER A 140 -0.75 -32.94 -4.85
C SER A 140 -1.13 -33.50 -3.47
N MET A 141 -2.39 -33.27 -3.06
CA MET A 141 -2.93 -33.79 -1.81
C MET A 141 -3.21 -35.30 -1.85
N GLU A 142 -3.70 -35.84 -2.97
CA GLU A 142 -3.88 -37.28 -3.16
C GLU A 142 -2.54 -38.01 -3.02
N ARG A 143 -1.49 -37.49 -3.68
CA ARG A 143 -0.14 -38.04 -3.58
C ARG A 143 0.41 -37.95 -2.15
N PHE A 144 0.20 -36.83 -1.47
CA PHE A 144 0.57 -36.69 -0.05
C PHE A 144 -0.14 -37.74 0.81
N CYS A 145 -1.46 -37.89 0.66
CA CYS A 145 -2.24 -38.85 1.43
C CYS A 145 -1.78 -40.29 1.17
N ILE A 146 -1.57 -40.68 -0.10
CA ILE A 146 -1.08 -42.02 -0.47
C ILE A 146 0.29 -42.29 0.17
N TYR A 147 1.23 -41.36 0.07
CA TYR A 147 2.58 -41.53 0.60
C TYR A 147 2.58 -41.69 2.13
N HIS A 148 1.68 -41.00 2.82
CA HIS A 148 1.57 -41.03 4.28
C HIS A 148 0.53 -42.05 4.80
N GLY A 149 -0.11 -42.84 3.93
CA GLY A 149 -1.12 -43.84 4.33
C GLY A 149 -2.41 -43.23 4.89
N LEU A 150 -2.76 -42.01 4.45
CA LEU A 150 -3.95 -41.27 4.87
C LEU A 150 -5.08 -41.46 3.86
N ILE A 151 -6.32 -41.36 4.35
CA ILE A 151 -7.51 -41.36 3.48
C ILE A 151 -7.70 -39.95 2.94
N TYR A 152 -7.67 -39.80 1.61
CA TYR A 152 -7.93 -38.51 0.96
C TYR A 152 -9.35 -38.03 1.29
N PRO A 153 -9.54 -36.80 1.79
CA PRO A 153 -10.83 -36.39 2.29
C PRO A 153 -11.59 -35.64 1.18
N THR A 154 -12.86 -36.02 0.97
CA THR A 154 -13.70 -35.41 -0.06
C THR A 154 -14.41 -34.15 0.41
N ASP A 155 -14.69 -34.05 1.71
CA ASP A 155 -15.68 -33.08 2.23
C ASP A 155 -15.06 -32.00 3.15
N SER A 156 -13.97 -32.30 3.86
CA SER A 156 -13.20 -31.34 4.67
C SER A 156 -11.71 -31.66 4.61
N LEU A 157 -10.83 -30.80 5.14
CA LEU A 157 -9.40 -31.15 5.19
C LEU A 157 -9.14 -32.19 6.29
N GLY A 158 -9.87 -32.11 7.40
CA GLY A 158 -9.78 -33.04 8.52
C GLY A 158 -8.54 -32.84 9.39
N ASP A 159 -8.72 -32.98 10.71
CA ASP A 159 -7.65 -32.77 11.70
C ASP A 159 -6.44 -33.68 11.48
N THR A 160 -6.67 -34.94 11.11
CA THR A 160 -5.61 -35.93 10.89
C THR A 160 -4.63 -35.49 9.80
N ILE A 161 -5.13 -34.92 8.70
CA ILE A 161 -4.30 -34.48 7.58
C ILE A 161 -3.60 -33.17 7.90
N LYS A 162 -4.29 -32.22 8.55
CA LYS A 162 -3.66 -30.99 9.05
C LYS A 162 -2.47 -31.32 9.94
N GLN A 163 -2.67 -32.20 10.92
CA GLN A 163 -1.61 -32.65 11.83
C GLN A 163 -0.45 -33.32 11.07
N HIS A 164 -0.73 -34.14 10.07
CA HIS A 164 0.32 -34.77 9.26
C HIS A 164 1.09 -33.77 8.40
N LEU A 165 0.42 -32.81 7.75
CA LEU A 165 1.06 -31.75 6.97
C LEU A 165 2.00 -30.92 7.87
N VAL A 166 1.48 -30.45 9.00
CA VAL A 166 2.26 -29.67 9.98
C VAL A 166 3.44 -30.48 10.49
N SER A 167 3.22 -31.74 10.91
CA SER A 167 4.27 -32.63 11.41
C SER A 167 5.35 -32.88 10.36
N THR A 168 4.97 -33.07 9.10
CA THR A 168 5.90 -33.29 7.99
C THR A 168 6.77 -32.06 7.75
N VAL A 169 6.18 -30.86 7.75
CA VAL A 169 6.97 -29.61 7.64
C VAL A 169 7.89 -29.41 8.84
N SER A 170 7.44 -29.73 10.06
CA SER A 170 8.25 -29.64 11.27
C SER A 170 9.50 -30.53 11.25
N THR A 171 9.54 -31.57 10.42
CA THR A 171 10.77 -32.36 10.22
C THR A 171 11.92 -31.55 9.61
N TYR A 172 11.66 -30.38 9.02
CA TYR A 172 12.66 -29.45 8.48
C TYR A 172 13.01 -28.29 9.43
N MET A 173 12.27 -28.14 10.54
CA MET A 173 12.39 -27.06 11.52
C MET A 173 13.12 -27.52 12.78
N GLY A 174 13.66 -26.64 13.60
CA GLY A 174 14.38 -26.99 14.82
C GLY A 174 13.45 -27.31 15.99
N ASP A 175 14.01 -27.85 17.08
CA ASP A 175 13.25 -28.42 18.20
C ASP A 175 12.34 -27.41 18.91
N TYR A 176 12.66 -26.11 18.80
CA TYR A 176 11.89 -25.02 19.40
C TYR A 176 10.84 -24.43 18.45
N PHE A 177 10.60 -25.04 17.29
CA PHE A 177 9.61 -24.56 16.33
C PHE A 177 8.17 -24.64 16.88
N HIS A 178 7.88 -25.64 17.70
CA HIS A 178 6.57 -25.83 18.34
C HIS A 178 6.42 -25.12 19.69
N ASP A 179 7.54 -24.70 20.30
CA ASP A 179 7.55 -23.84 21.49
C ASP A 179 7.01 -22.44 21.19
N THR A 180 6.39 -22.22 20.02
CA THR A 180 5.59 -21.03 19.73
C THR A 180 4.30 -20.94 20.54
N GLU A 181 3.94 -21.88 21.42
CA GLU A 181 2.98 -21.58 22.51
C GLU A 181 3.63 -20.82 23.69
N LYS A 182 4.96 -20.87 23.79
CA LYS A 182 5.80 -19.83 24.40
C LYS A 182 6.36 -18.89 23.33
N SER A 183 5.74 -18.81 22.15
CA SER A 183 5.84 -17.55 21.42
C SER A 183 5.08 -16.60 22.32
N GLU A 184 5.88 -15.76 22.97
CA GLU A 184 5.48 -14.42 23.34
C GLU A 184 4.37 -13.97 22.39
N LYS A 185 3.30 -13.41 22.98
CA LYS A 185 2.30 -12.61 22.27
C LYS A 185 2.94 -11.99 21.03
N PRO A 186 2.24 -11.94 19.87
CA PRO A 186 2.74 -11.20 18.71
C PRO A 186 3.37 -9.92 19.22
N PRO A 187 4.67 -9.67 18.90
CA PRO A 187 5.50 -8.79 19.70
C PRO A 187 4.70 -7.55 19.96
N THR A 188 4.45 -7.30 21.24
CA THR A 188 3.70 -6.14 21.68
C THR A 188 4.29 -4.92 20.99
N ASP A 189 3.50 -3.87 20.83
CA ASP A 189 3.96 -2.64 20.21
C ASP A 189 5.30 -2.11 20.77
N ASN A 190 5.64 -2.48 22.01
CA ASN A 190 6.94 -2.27 22.64
C ASN A 190 8.08 -3.17 22.12
N GLU A 191 7.84 -4.43 21.74
CA GLU A 191 8.85 -5.38 21.26
C GLU A 191 9.21 -5.13 19.77
N ILE A 192 8.26 -4.66 18.95
CA ILE A 192 8.58 -4.16 17.59
C ILE A 192 9.30 -2.79 17.68
N ALA A 193 8.87 -1.92 18.60
CA ALA A 193 9.58 -0.69 18.90
C ALA A 193 11.00 -0.93 19.45
N GLN A 194 11.29 -2.08 20.09
CA GLN A 194 12.65 -2.41 20.55
C GLN A 194 13.65 -2.75 19.44
N THR A 195 13.21 -3.02 18.20
CA THR A 195 14.10 -3.08 17.02
C THR A 195 14.32 -1.74 16.34
N LEU A 196 13.51 -0.74 16.68
CA LEU A 196 13.65 0.62 16.18
C LEU A 196 14.26 1.50 17.27
N SER A 197 15.36 2.19 16.98
CA SER A 197 15.77 3.27 17.87
C SER A 197 14.82 4.43 17.66
N ILE A 198 13.89 4.64 18.60
CA ILE A 198 12.98 5.78 18.63
C ILE A 198 13.48 6.76 19.68
N ILE A 199 13.99 7.90 19.24
CA ILE A 199 14.55 8.93 20.11
C ILE A 199 13.73 10.20 19.90
N GLU A 200 13.05 10.65 20.96
CA GLU A 200 12.48 12.00 21.00
C GLU A 200 13.59 13.01 21.28
N THR A 201 13.68 14.05 20.46
CA THR A 201 14.62 15.17 20.68
C THR A 201 13.88 16.37 21.29
N PRO A 202 14.60 17.31 21.94
CA PRO A 202 14.00 18.50 22.54
C PRO A 202 13.20 19.38 21.55
N ASP A 203 13.48 19.29 20.25
CA ASP A 203 12.90 20.17 19.22
C ASP A 203 11.58 19.67 18.63
N ASN A 204 10.79 18.91 19.40
CA ASN A 204 9.59 18.22 18.91
C ASN A 204 9.87 17.35 17.67
N LYS A 205 11.00 16.65 17.65
CA LYS A 205 11.31 15.66 16.60
C LYS A 205 11.36 14.26 17.19
N ILE A 206 10.99 13.29 16.37
CA ILE A 206 11.13 11.86 16.67
C ILE A 206 12.03 11.26 15.60
N SER A 207 13.23 10.85 16.00
CA SER A 207 14.13 10.09 15.15
C SER A 207 13.80 8.61 15.28
N ILE A 208 13.62 7.94 14.16
CA ILE A 208 13.33 6.50 14.08
C ILE A 208 14.37 5.86 13.17
N ASN A 209 15.02 4.80 13.63
CA ASN A 209 16.05 4.10 12.89
C ASN A 209 15.88 2.58 13.04
N ASP A 210 15.89 1.84 11.92
CA ASP A 210 15.79 0.37 11.89
C ASP A 210 17.13 -0.36 11.73
N GLY A 211 18.24 0.36 11.87
CA GLY A 211 19.60 -0.09 11.66
C GLY A 211 20.10 0.05 10.22
N GLN A 212 19.23 0.38 9.27
CA GLN A 212 19.61 0.59 7.86
C GLN A 212 19.35 2.03 7.43
N ILE A 213 18.18 2.55 7.78
CA ILE A 213 17.73 3.88 7.39
C ILE A 213 17.10 4.60 8.57
N GLN A 214 17.25 5.92 8.56
CA GLN A 214 16.75 6.80 9.60
C GLN A 214 15.76 7.80 8.99
N LEU A 215 14.67 8.04 9.71
CA LEU A 215 13.71 9.09 9.44
C LEU A 215 13.57 9.98 10.66
N VAL A 216 13.53 11.29 10.44
CA VAL A 216 13.24 12.27 11.50
C VAL A 216 11.87 12.87 11.24
N LEU A 217 10.90 12.45 12.05
CA LEU A 217 9.53 12.95 12.02
C LEU A 217 9.39 14.19 12.90
N THR A 218 8.41 15.03 12.59
CA THR A 218 8.01 16.12 13.50
C THR A 218 6.85 15.67 14.37
N LYS A 219 6.98 15.83 15.67
CA LYS A 219 5.94 15.53 16.66
C LYS A 219 4.86 16.60 16.60
N LYS A 220 3.61 16.15 16.49
CA LYS A 220 2.42 17.00 16.60
C LYS A 220 1.36 16.17 17.29
N ALA A 221 1.16 16.39 18.58
CA ALA A 221 0.27 15.55 19.39
C ALA A 221 -1.15 15.49 18.76
N PRO A 222 -1.80 14.31 18.76
CA PRO A 222 -1.36 13.02 19.34
C PRO A 222 -0.37 12.18 18.50
N GLY A 223 0.05 12.63 17.31
CA GLY A 223 0.85 11.84 16.38
C GLY A 223 2.14 12.51 15.91
N VAL A 224 2.50 12.19 14.66
CA VAL A 224 3.71 12.66 13.97
C VAL A 224 3.39 13.03 12.52
N TYR A 225 4.27 13.80 11.89
CA TYR A 225 4.18 14.03 10.45
C TYR A 225 5.54 14.17 9.78
N TRP A 226 5.54 13.89 8.48
CA TRP A 226 6.62 14.08 7.52
C TRP A 226 6.04 14.77 6.29
N ILE A 227 6.60 15.92 5.93
CA ILE A 227 6.10 16.72 4.79
C ILE A 227 6.41 16.10 3.43
N GLY A 228 7.31 15.12 3.38
CA GLY A 228 7.78 14.52 2.14
C GLY A 228 8.92 15.28 1.46
N ASN A 229 9.65 14.56 0.62
CA ASN A 229 10.65 15.08 -0.30
C ASN A 229 10.28 14.84 -1.78
N GLU A 230 9.40 13.90 -2.07
CA GLU A 230 9.15 13.42 -3.42
C GLU A 230 7.94 14.10 -4.06
N GLU A 231 8.20 15.06 -4.96
CA GLU A 231 7.16 15.74 -5.72
C GLU A 231 6.72 14.92 -6.94
N VAL A 232 5.44 15.00 -7.32
CA VAL A 232 4.89 14.29 -8.50
C VAL A 232 5.67 14.65 -9.76
N GLY A 233 5.98 15.93 -9.98
CA GLY A 233 6.77 16.36 -11.14
C GLY A 233 8.17 15.73 -11.21
N MET A 234 8.85 15.61 -10.05
CA MET A 234 10.18 14.98 -9.97
C MET A 234 10.12 13.47 -10.18
N PHE A 235 9.07 12.82 -9.65
CA PHE A 235 8.81 11.42 -9.89
C PHE A 235 8.59 11.14 -11.38
N LEU A 236 7.70 11.90 -12.03
CA LEU A 236 7.38 11.75 -13.44
C LEU A 236 8.63 11.91 -14.32
N GLN A 237 9.52 12.86 -14.03
CA GLN A 237 10.78 13.00 -14.77
C GLN A 237 11.67 11.74 -14.74
N ARG A 238 11.63 10.98 -13.63
CA ARG A 238 12.49 9.80 -13.43
C ARG A 238 11.83 8.48 -13.80
N TYR A 239 10.50 8.40 -13.66
CA TYR A 239 9.74 7.14 -13.69
C TYR A 239 8.44 7.26 -14.49
N THR A 240 8.39 8.09 -15.54
CA THR A 240 7.20 8.18 -16.43
C THR A 240 6.78 6.80 -16.94
N ASP A 241 7.73 5.90 -17.21
CA ASP A 241 7.50 4.53 -17.68
C ASP A 241 6.77 3.63 -16.68
N LYS A 242 6.72 4.02 -15.39
CA LYS A 242 6.01 3.29 -14.33
C LYS A 242 4.54 3.65 -14.22
N VAL A 243 4.15 4.80 -14.76
CA VAL A 243 2.76 5.28 -14.73
C VAL A 243 2.01 4.71 -15.94
N ASN A 244 0.71 4.42 -15.77
CA ASN A 244 -0.13 4.00 -16.87
C ASN A 244 0.01 4.96 -18.09
N PRO A 245 0.49 4.49 -19.25
CA PRO A 245 0.72 5.33 -20.43
C PRO A 245 -0.56 5.87 -21.08
N GLU A 246 -1.73 5.32 -20.72
CA GLU A 246 -3.02 5.82 -21.17
C GLU A 246 -3.40 7.14 -20.51
N ILE A 247 -2.82 7.48 -19.36
CA ILE A 247 -3.07 8.76 -18.70
C ILE A 247 -2.43 9.87 -19.52
N SER A 248 -3.23 10.85 -19.95
CA SER A 248 -2.71 11.95 -20.77
C SER A 248 -1.67 12.77 -19.99
N LYS A 249 -0.73 13.39 -20.72
CA LYS A 249 0.23 14.32 -20.12
C LYS A 249 -0.45 15.51 -19.43
N ILE A 250 -1.56 16.00 -20.00
CA ILE A 250 -2.32 17.10 -19.41
C ILE A 250 -2.96 16.68 -18.07
N CYS A 251 -3.50 15.47 -17.99
CA CYS A 251 -4.07 14.96 -16.75
C CYS A 251 -2.99 14.78 -15.67
N LEU A 252 -1.81 14.28 -16.05
CA LEU A 252 -0.66 14.22 -15.14
C LEU A 252 -0.24 15.61 -14.64
N GLN A 253 -0.28 16.63 -15.50
CA GLN A 253 -0.02 18.01 -15.05
C GLN A 253 -1.08 18.51 -14.09
N VAL A 254 -2.37 18.24 -14.34
CA VAL A 254 -3.45 18.58 -13.41
C VAL A 254 -3.21 17.95 -12.03
N ILE A 255 -2.96 16.64 -11.98
CA ILE A 255 -2.69 15.91 -10.73
C ILE A 255 -1.47 16.50 -10.02
N ASN A 256 -0.38 16.75 -10.76
CA ASN A 256 0.84 17.35 -10.21
C ASN A 256 0.57 18.72 -9.57
N GLN A 257 -0.20 19.60 -10.21
CA GLN A 257 -0.47 20.92 -9.65
C GLN A 257 -1.37 20.87 -8.42
N VAL A 258 -2.36 19.98 -8.38
CA VAL A 258 -3.20 19.81 -7.17
C VAL A 258 -2.39 19.21 -6.03
N ALA A 259 -1.50 18.25 -6.30
CA ALA A 259 -0.64 17.65 -5.29
C ALA A 259 0.25 18.68 -4.58
N ARG A 260 0.71 19.73 -5.28
CA ARG A 260 1.50 20.82 -4.69
C ARG A 260 0.76 21.60 -3.60
N ASN A 261 -0.57 21.60 -3.60
CA ASN A 261 -1.38 22.21 -2.55
C ASN A 261 -1.68 21.25 -1.38
N GLU A 262 -1.37 19.96 -1.52
CA GLU A 262 -1.80 18.91 -0.59
C GLU A 262 -0.62 18.23 0.09
N GLY A 263 0.15 17.45 -0.67
CA GLY A 263 1.19 16.59 -0.15
C GLY A 263 2.12 16.06 -1.22
N LYS A 264 3.22 15.48 -0.75
CA LYS A 264 4.22 14.80 -1.58
C LYS A 264 3.98 13.30 -1.56
N LEU A 265 4.56 12.59 -2.53
CA LEU A 265 4.39 11.15 -2.71
C LEU A 265 4.83 10.33 -1.49
N ASP A 266 5.78 10.83 -0.71
CA ASP A 266 6.30 10.22 0.51
C ASP A 266 5.81 10.89 1.80
N ALA A 267 4.87 11.84 1.71
CA ALA A 267 4.35 12.55 2.88
C ALA A 267 3.50 11.64 3.78
N ILE A 268 3.56 11.87 5.09
CA ILE A 268 2.80 11.12 6.11
C ILE A 268 2.31 12.07 7.19
N ASN A 269 1.12 11.81 7.70
CA ASN A 269 0.53 12.47 8.84
C ASN A 269 -0.22 11.44 9.69
N THR A 270 -0.05 11.48 11.00
CA THR A 270 -0.77 10.60 11.94
C THR A 270 -1.42 11.34 13.10
N TYR A 271 -1.52 12.67 13.04
CA TYR A 271 -1.96 13.49 14.17
C TYR A 271 -3.41 13.97 14.10
N ASP A 272 -4.05 13.93 12.94
CA ASP A 272 -5.42 14.45 12.76
C ASP A 272 -6.50 13.38 12.92
N GLN A 273 -7.75 13.72 12.63
CA GLN A 273 -8.89 12.80 12.78
C GLN A 273 -8.90 11.62 11.79
N ALA A 274 -7.96 11.57 10.84
CA ALA A 274 -7.80 10.46 9.90
C ALA A 274 -6.83 9.38 10.42
N PHE A 275 -6.15 9.59 11.56
CA PHE A 275 -5.24 8.66 12.27
C PHE A 275 -3.96 8.28 11.53
N LEU A 276 -4.05 8.00 10.23
CA LEU A 276 -2.96 7.84 9.28
C LEU A 276 -3.41 8.35 7.92
N SER A 277 -2.64 9.28 7.38
CA SER A 277 -2.81 9.85 6.05
C SER A 277 -1.47 9.83 5.33
N VAL A 278 -1.47 9.46 4.05
CA VAL A 278 -0.23 9.34 3.27
C VAL A 278 -0.35 9.98 1.89
N GLY A 279 0.78 10.44 1.36
CA GLY A 279 0.90 10.70 -0.07
C GLY A 279 0.25 11.99 -0.58
N ILE A 280 0.13 12.03 -1.91
CA ILE A 280 -0.11 13.26 -2.68
C ILE A 280 -1.42 13.98 -2.37
N PHE A 281 -2.47 13.26 -2.00
CA PHE A 281 -3.77 13.80 -1.57
C PHE A 281 -4.13 13.38 -0.14
N GLN A 282 -3.12 13.01 0.67
CA GLN A 282 -3.32 12.59 2.06
C GLN A 282 -4.34 11.44 2.19
N TRP A 283 -4.13 10.36 1.44
CA TRP A 283 -4.97 9.16 1.45
C TRP A 283 -5.14 8.64 2.87
N THR A 284 -6.37 8.69 3.38
CA THR A 284 -6.66 8.51 4.80
C THR A 284 -7.01 7.06 5.15
N LEU A 285 -6.69 6.62 6.37
CA LEU A 285 -7.24 5.40 6.97
C LEU A 285 -8.76 5.51 7.24
N GLY A 286 -9.30 6.73 7.18
CA GLY A 286 -10.71 7.07 7.39
C GLY A 286 -10.94 7.71 8.75
N THR A 287 -11.89 8.63 8.84
CA THR A 287 -12.23 9.33 10.09
C THR A 287 -13.19 8.52 10.94
N TYR A 288 -13.13 8.66 12.27
CA TYR A 288 -14.03 7.95 13.21
C TYR A 288 -14.24 6.48 12.83
N THR A 289 -15.48 6.06 12.57
CA THR A 289 -15.84 4.71 12.11
C THR A 289 -15.95 4.57 10.59
N ASN A 290 -15.68 5.63 9.84
CA ASN A 290 -15.86 5.68 8.40
C ASN A 290 -14.71 5.00 7.65
N ALA A 291 -15.03 4.55 6.44
CA ALA A 291 -14.06 4.07 5.46
C ALA A 291 -13.06 5.18 5.06
N GLY A 292 -11.89 4.77 4.60
CA GLY A 292 -10.82 5.66 4.14
C GLY A 292 -10.39 5.38 2.71
N GLU A 293 -9.69 6.32 2.09
CA GLU A 293 -9.14 6.18 0.73
C GLU A 293 -7.85 5.34 0.68
N LEU A 294 -7.08 5.29 1.78
CA LEU A 294 -5.86 4.49 1.88
C LEU A 294 -6.11 2.99 1.64
N PRO A 295 -7.14 2.35 2.23
CA PRO A 295 -7.52 0.98 1.89
C PRO A 295 -7.72 0.73 0.39
N ALA A 296 -8.41 1.63 -0.33
CA ALA A 296 -8.64 1.49 -1.76
C ALA A 296 -7.34 1.65 -2.58
N LEU A 297 -6.48 2.59 -2.18
CA LEU A 297 -5.12 2.71 -2.73
C LEU A 297 -4.32 1.41 -2.52
N LEU A 298 -4.33 0.86 -1.31
CA LEU A 298 -3.63 -0.38 -1.00
C LEU A 298 -4.20 -1.59 -1.75
N LYS A 299 -5.52 -1.63 -1.98
CA LYS A 299 -6.17 -2.63 -2.84
C LYS A 299 -5.57 -2.61 -4.25
N LYS A 300 -5.38 -1.42 -4.83
CA LYS A 300 -4.72 -1.26 -6.14
C LYS A 300 -3.27 -1.75 -6.13
N VAL A 301 -2.52 -1.46 -5.06
CA VAL A 301 -1.16 -1.99 -4.90
C VAL A 301 -1.16 -3.52 -4.82
N LYS A 302 -2.07 -4.12 -4.03
CA LYS A 302 -2.19 -5.58 -3.88
C LYS A 302 -2.52 -6.25 -5.21
N ILE A 303 -3.42 -5.67 -6.00
CA ILE A 303 -3.79 -6.20 -7.33
C ILE A 303 -2.63 -6.09 -8.31
N LYS A 304 -1.98 -4.92 -8.39
CA LYS A 304 -0.94 -4.66 -9.41
C LYS A 304 0.42 -5.28 -9.05
N TYR A 305 0.74 -5.33 -7.77
CA TYR A 305 2.03 -5.78 -7.24
C TYR A 305 1.87 -6.73 -6.04
N PRO A 306 1.21 -7.90 -6.21
CA PRO A 306 0.85 -8.80 -5.10
C PRO A 306 2.06 -9.27 -4.28
N GLU A 307 3.17 -9.58 -4.94
CA GLU A 307 4.41 -10.01 -4.27
C GLU A 307 5.01 -8.89 -3.41
N LYS A 308 5.00 -7.64 -3.90
CA LYS A 308 5.51 -6.48 -3.16
C LYS A 308 4.61 -6.16 -1.98
N TYR A 309 3.30 -6.19 -2.19
CA TYR A 309 2.32 -6.02 -1.12
C TYR A 309 2.54 -7.04 0.00
N ALA A 310 2.72 -8.31 -0.36
CA ALA A 310 2.98 -9.39 0.60
C ALA A 310 4.29 -9.17 1.38
N ILE A 311 5.34 -8.61 0.76
CA ILE A 311 6.59 -8.27 1.45
C ILE A 311 6.39 -7.09 2.42
N TRP A 312 5.60 -6.09 2.03
CA TRP A 312 5.42 -4.87 2.81
C TRP A 312 4.46 -5.06 3.99
N PHE A 313 3.29 -5.65 3.76
CA PHE A 313 2.15 -5.53 4.68
C PHE A 313 1.76 -6.81 5.41
N THR A 314 1.81 -7.99 4.75
CA THR A 314 1.48 -9.29 5.38
C THR A 314 2.27 -9.60 6.66
N PRO A 315 3.57 -9.27 6.80
CA PRO A 315 4.36 -9.52 8.02
C PRO A 315 3.83 -8.79 9.24
N LEU A 316 3.15 -7.67 9.00
CA LEU A 316 2.55 -6.82 10.02
C LEU A 316 1.07 -7.11 10.22
N GLY A 317 0.54 -8.15 9.55
CA GLY A 317 -0.86 -8.50 9.57
C GLY A 317 -1.76 -7.50 8.85
N ILE A 318 -1.22 -6.55 8.08
CA ILE A 318 -2.04 -5.63 7.30
C ILE A 318 -2.57 -6.37 6.06
N ASP A 319 -3.90 -6.30 5.88
CA ASP A 319 -4.56 -6.67 4.63
C ASP A 319 -5.77 -5.73 4.36
N ILE A 320 -6.55 -6.00 3.32
CA ILE A 320 -7.69 -5.21 2.85
C ILE A 320 -8.99 -5.98 3.07
N ALA A 321 -9.98 -5.31 3.66
CA ALA A 321 -11.30 -5.88 3.85
C ALA A 321 -12.02 -6.07 2.51
N GLU A 322 -12.79 -7.15 2.36
CA GLU A 322 -13.41 -7.58 1.10
C GLU A 322 -14.33 -6.51 0.50
N GLU A 323 -15.03 -5.76 1.34
CA GLU A 323 -15.97 -4.70 0.96
C GLU A 323 -15.31 -3.42 0.44
N THR A 324 -13.98 -3.32 0.46
CA THR A 324 -13.25 -2.15 -0.03
C THR A 324 -13.49 -1.97 -1.53
N ASP A 325 -13.99 -0.81 -1.95
CA ASP A 325 -14.27 -0.48 -3.34
C ASP A 325 -13.07 0.22 -4.03
N GLY A 326 -13.30 0.84 -5.19
CA GLY A 326 -12.25 1.55 -5.94
C GLY A 326 -11.84 2.92 -5.37
N THR A 327 -12.60 3.42 -4.39
CA THR A 327 -12.53 4.78 -3.83
C THR A 327 -12.24 4.75 -2.34
N THR A 328 -12.99 3.96 -1.55
CA THR A 328 -12.82 3.86 -0.10
C THR A 328 -12.97 2.43 0.39
N GLY A 329 -12.54 2.16 1.62
CA GLY A 329 -12.85 0.92 2.31
C GLY A 329 -12.21 0.82 3.67
N PHE A 330 -11.88 -0.41 4.07
CA PHE A 330 -11.27 -0.71 5.37
C PHE A 330 -10.04 -1.59 5.21
N MET A 331 -9.02 -1.36 6.05
CA MET A 331 -7.94 -2.33 6.22
C MET A 331 -8.34 -3.35 7.28
N THR A 332 -7.65 -4.49 7.29
CA THR A 332 -7.62 -5.42 8.40
C THR A 332 -6.24 -5.44 9.05
N LEU A 333 -6.19 -5.68 10.36
CA LEU A 333 -4.97 -5.95 11.10
C LEU A 333 -5.12 -7.33 11.78
N HIS A 334 -4.25 -8.26 11.41
CA HIS A 334 -4.31 -9.67 11.85
C HIS A 334 -5.66 -10.35 11.57
N GLY A 335 -6.28 -10.01 10.44
CA GLY A 335 -7.60 -10.51 10.03
C GLY A 335 -8.78 -9.75 10.65
N GLU A 336 -8.56 -8.85 11.61
CA GLU A 336 -9.62 -8.04 12.19
C GLU A 336 -9.78 -6.71 11.46
N ARG A 337 -11.01 -6.35 11.12
CA ARG A 337 -11.31 -5.08 10.44
C ARG A 337 -11.05 -3.88 11.36
N ILE A 338 -10.40 -2.86 10.82
CA ILE A 338 -10.03 -1.62 11.52
C ILE A 338 -11.15 -0.60 11.35
N VAL A 339 -12.06 -0.53 12.31
CA VAL A 339 -13.26 0.34 12.26
C VAL A 339 -13.29 1.30 13.45
N THR A 340 -13.02 0.82 14.65
CA THR A 340 -13.22 1.61 15.85
C THR A 340 -12.12 2.66 16.01
N LEU A 341 -12.44 3.71 16.78
CA LEU A 341 -11.46 4.73 17.18
C LEU A 341 -10.22 4.11 17.82
N GLU A 342 -10.41 3.14 18.73
CA GLU A 342 -9.32 2.45 19.42
C GLU A 342 -8.40 1.70 18.43
N GLN A 343 -8.97 0.98 17.47
CA GLN A 343 -8.20 0.26 16.45
C GLN A 343 -7.41 1.24 15.56
N LYS A 344 -7.99 2.40 15.22
CA LYS A 344 -7.33 3.42 14.40
C LYS A 344 -6.29 4.22 15.17
N GLU A 345 -6.49 4.47 16.46
CA GLU A 345 -5.52 5.16 17.34
C GLU A 345 -4.17 4.44 17.38
N ALA A 346 -4.16 3.11 17.23
CA ALA A 346 -2.92 2.34 17.09
C ALA A 346 -2.03 2.86 15.96
N PHE A 347 -2.59 3.41 14.88
CA PHE A 347 -1.85 3.92 13.71
C PHE A 347 -1.20 5.29 13.92
N ARG A 348 -1.48 5.97 15.04
CA ARG A 348 -0.78 7.21 15.40
C ARG A 348 0.69 7.01 15.75
N ARG A 349 1.03 5.78 16.16
CA ARG A 349 2.35 5.44 16.69
C ARG A 349 3.44 5.65 15.63
N PRO A 350 4.62 6.19 16.02
CA PRO A 350 5.68 6.50 15.07
C PRO A 350 6.16 5.29 14.24
N PHE A 351 6.01 4.07 14.78
CA PHE A 351 6.26 2.82 14.07
C PHE A 351 5.51 2.73 12.72
N TRP A 352 4.20 3.02 12.71
CA TRP A 352 3.39 2.92 11.49
C TRP A 352 3.77 3.99 10.48
N ALA A 353 3.99 5.22 10.96
CA ALA A 353 4.49 6.30 10.11
C ALA A 353 5.82 5.90 9.43
N PHE A 354 6.76 5.35 10.19
CA PHE A 354 8.04 4.89 9.65
C PHE A 354 7.88 3.74 8.65
N HIS A 355 7.00 2.77 8.94
CA HIS A 355 6.77 1.66 8.03
C HIS A 355 6.19 2.14 6.69
N PHE A 356 5.10 2.92 6.72
CA PHE A 356 4.49 3.47 5.52
C PHE A 356 5.47 4.36 4.76
N TRP A 357 6.32 5.12 5.44
CA TRP A 357 7.31 5.99 4.79
C TRP A 357 8.21 5.21 3.83
N LYS A 358 8.73 4.06 4.29
CA LYS A 358 9.59 3.20 3.46
C LYS A 358 8.88 2.64 2.25
N VAL A 359 7.59 2.34 2.40
CA VAL A 359 6.76 1.85 1.30
C VAL A 359 6.47 2.98 0.31
N LEU A 360 6.19 4.18 0.80
CA LEU A 360 5.96 5.36 -0.04
C LEU A 360 7.20 5.82 -0.82
N MET A 361 8.40 5.41 -0.41
CA MET A 361 9.62 5.61 -1.17
C MET A 361 9.75 4.68 -2.39
N GLN A 362 8.89 3.66 -2.52
CA GLN A 362 8.99 2.68 -3.61
C GLN A 362 8.30 3.23 -4.87
N PRO A 363 8.96 3.24 -6.03
CA PRO A 363 8.42 3.85 -7.25
C PRO A 363 7.13 3.17 -7.71
N GLU A 364 6.95 1.88 -7.45
CA GLU A 364 5.71 1.15 -7.74
C GLU A 364 4.52 1.70 -6.94
N PHE A 365 4.73 2.04 -5.67
CA PHE A 365 3.68 2.61 -4.83
C PHE A 365 3.38 4.05 -5.24
N GLN A 366 4.41 4.83 -5.57
CA GLN A 366 4.28 6.20 -6.06
C GLN A 366 3.49 6.28 -7.37
N ALA A 367 3.73 5.36 -8.31
CA ALA A 367 2.94 5.26 -9.54
C ALA A 367 1.45 4.95 -9.25
N ILE A 368 1.16 4.05 -8.30
CA ILE A 368 -0.21 3.74 -7.91
C ILE A 368 -0.93 4.93 -7.27
N GLN A 369 -0.24 5.79 -6.52
CA GLN A 369 -0.85 7.03 -6.02
C GLN A 369 -1.32 7.94 -7.16
N ILE A 370 -0.55 8.05 -8.25
CA ILE A 370 -0.92 8.84 -9.42
C ILE A 370 -2.11 8.21 -10.14
N GLU A 371 -2.12 6.88 -10.30
CA GLU A 371 -3.26 6.15 -10.88
C GLU A 371 -4.53 6.28 -10.03
N HIS A 372 -4.40 6.29 -8.70
CA HIS A 372 -5.52 6.49 -7.79
C HIS A 372 -6.05 7.93 -7.86
N ALA A 373 -5.17 8.93 -7.95
CA ALA A 373 -5.55 10.32 -8.22
C ALA A 373 -6.24 10.51 -9.57
N HIS A 374 -5.80 9.77 -10.61
CA HIS A 374 -6.43 9.74 -11.93
C HIS A 374 -7.83 9.13 -11.90
N ASP A 375 -8.05 8.10 -11.10
CA ASP A 375 -9.38 7.52 -10.94
C ASP A 375 -10.34 8.44 -10.19
N ARG A 376 -9.84 9.37 -9.36
CA ARG A 376 -10.67 10.32 -8.61
C ARG A 376 -11.57 11.18 -9.52
N PHE A 377 -11.21 11.40 -10.77
CA PHE A 377 -12.09 12.09 -11.74
C PHE A 377 -13.39 11.32 -12.03
N LYS A 378 -13.37 9.99 -11.94
CA LYS A 378 -14.53 9.13 -12.16
C LYS A 378 -15.57 9.24 -11.03
N ASN A 379 -15.16 9.69 -9.84
CA ASN A 379 -16.06 9.93 -8.71
C ASN A 379 -16.91 11.19 -8.85
N PHE A 380 -16.45 12.21 -9.59
CA PHE A 380 -17.17 13.50 -9.66
C PHE A 380 -17.27 14.08 -11.06
N TYR A 381 -16.17 14.16 -11.81
CA TYR A 381 -16.08 14.93 -13.05
C TYR A 381 -16.92 14.31 -14.17
N PHE A 382 -16.93 12.98 -14.26
CA PHE A 382 -17.63 12.22 -15.30
C PHE A 382 -19.04 11.78 -14.94
N LYS A 383 -19.57 12.17 -13.76
CA LYS A 383 -20.91 11.81 -13.34
C LYS A 383 -21.95 12.40 -14.31
N PRO A 384 -22.87 11.59 -14.86
CA PRO A 384 -23.84 12.04 -15.87
C PRO A 384 -24.91 12.97 -15.29
N GLU A 385 -25.30 12.75 -14.04
CA GLU A 385 -26.36 13.51 -13.35
C GLU A 385 -25.83 14.09 -12.02
N PRO A 386 -24.95 15.10 -12.05
CA PRO A 386 -24.50 15.73 -10.82
C PRO A 386 -25.66 16.41 -10.12
N LYS A 387 -25.89 16.03 -8.86
CA LYS A 387 -26.95 16.59 -8.01
C LYS A 387 -26.93 18.11 -8.01
N GLY A 388 -28.04 18.71 -8.45
CA GLY A 388 -28.25 20.16 -8.41
C GLY A 388 -27.62 20.95 -9.57
N LEU A 389 -27.09 20.28 -10.60
CA LEU A 389 -26.59 20.94 -11.81
C LEU A 389 -27.42 20.55 -13.05
N PRO A 390 -27.63 21.47 -14.00
CA PRO A 390 -28.38 21.19 -15.23
C PRO A 390 -27.57 20.42 -16.28
N TYR A 391 -26.23 20.35 -16.13
CA TYR A 391 -25.33 19.65 -17.04
C TYR A 391 -24.21 18.96 -16.25
N PRO A 392 -23.62 17.89 -16.78
CA PRO A 392 -22.47 17.25 -16.16
C PRO A 392 -21.24 18.18 -16.15
N LEU A 393 -20.36 18.01 -15.15
CA LEU A 393 -19.19 18.88 -14.96
C LEU A 393 -18.26 18.89 -16.18
N TYR A 394 -18.08 17.73 -16.83
CA TYR A 394 -17.27 17.61 -18.04
C TYR A 394 -17.83 18.32 -19.28
N GLN A 395 -19.05 18.84 -19.23
CA GLN A 395 -19.60 19.74 -20.26
C GLN A 395 -19.46 21.21 -19.85
N ILE A 396 -19.55 21.52 -18.56
CA ILE A 396 -19.47 22.89 -18.04
C ILE A 396 -18.02 23.39 -18.07
N ILE A 397 -17.10 22.65 -17.45
CA ILE A 397 -15.69 23.03 -17.29
C ILE A 397 -14.81 22.01 -18.02
N THR A 398 -14.08 22.48 -19.03
CA THR A 398 -13.33 21.62 -19.95
C THR A 398 -11.89 22.09 -20.18
N SER A 399 -11.54 23.25 -19.66
CA SER A 399 -10.16 23.73 -19.63
C SER A 399 -9.35 22.99 -18.56
N SER A 400 -8.08 22.71 -18.83
CA SER A 400 -7.22 21.98 -17.89
C SER A 400 -6.96 22.76 -16.60
N TYR A 401 -6.94 24.09 -16.66
CA TYR A 401 -6.92 24.95 -15.47
C TYR A 401 -8.21 24.81 -14.65
N GLY A 402 -9.37 24.88 -15.29
CA GLY A 402 -10.66 24.74 -14.61
C GLY A 402 -10.80 23.38 -13.94
N VAL A 403 -10.44 22.30 -14.65
CA VAL A 403 -10.47 20.94 -14.12
C VAL A 403 -9.52 20.75 -12.93
N ALA A 404 -8.35 21.38 -12.94
CA ALA A 404 -7.47 21.39 -11.76
C ALA A 404 -8.11 22.06 -10.53
N LEU A 405 -8.84 23.17 -10.73
CA LEU A 405 -9.56 23.82 -9.63
C LEU A 405 -10.73 22.98 -9.10
N LEU A 406 -11.37 22.18 -9.96
CA LEU A 406 -12.41 21.25 -9.54
C LEU A 406 -11.83 20.09 -8.74
N LEU A 407 -10.71 19.49 -9.20
CA LEU A 407 -10.03 18.43 -8.47
C LEU A 407 -9.51 18.93 -7.11
N ASP A 408 -8.93 20.14 -7.05
CA ASP A 408 -8.49 20.79 -5.81
C ASP A 408 -9.62 20.93 -4.79
N MET A 409 -10.81 21.35 -5.24
CA MET A 409 -12.00 21.36 -4.40
C MET A 409 -12.44 19.94 -4.02
N HIS A 410 -12.40 18.98 -4.95
CA HIS A 410 -12.80 17.59 -4.69
C HIS A 410 -11.94 16.91 -3.62
N VAL A 411 -10.66 17.28 -3.54
CA VAL A 411 -9.76 16.77 -2.50
C VAL A 411 -10.10 17.36 -1.13
N ASN A 412 -10.53 18.63 -1.07
CA ASN A 412 -10.75 19.34 0.20
C ASN A 412 -12.18 19.30 0.73
N ARG A 413 -13.16 19.41 -0.17
CA ARG A 413 -14.59 19.59 0.09
C ARG A 413 -15.39 18.98 -1.08
N PRO A 414 -15.40 17.65 -1.23
CA PRO A 414 -15.97 16.98 -2.40
C PRO A 414 -17.45 17.34 -2.64
N GLY A 415 -18.25 17.43 -1.58
CA GLY A 415 -19.67 17.79 -1.67
C GLY A 415 -19.96 19.23 -2.11
N TRP A 416 -18.95 20.11 -2.21
CA TRP A 416 -19.14 21.54 -2.48
C TRP A 416 -18.96 21.93 -3.95
N ILE A 417 -18.47 21.02 -4.79
CA ILE A 417 -18.26 21.29 -6.23
C ILE A 417 -19.57 21.69 -6.91
N ASN A 418 -20.60 20.84 -6.81
CA ASN A 418 -21.86 21.08 -7.51
C ASN A 418 -22.56 22.35 -7.03
N PRO A 419 -22.70 22.61 -5.71
CA PRO A 419 -23.25 23.87 -5.23
C PRO A 419 -22.47 25.11 -5.71
N CYS A 420 -21.14 25.08 -5.65
CA CYS A 420 -20.32 26.22 -6.09
C CYS A 420 -20.46 26.48 -7.59
N ILE A 421 -20.49 25.43 -8.41
CA ILE A 421 -20.70 25.55 -9.86
C ILE A 421 -22.12 26.01 -10.17
N GLY A 422 -23.13 25.51 -9.45
CA GLY A 422 -24.52 25.93 -9.63
C GLY A 422 -24.70 27.42 -9.35
N LEU A 423 -24.10 27.92 -8.26
CA LEU A 423 -24.06 29.35 -7.96
C LEU A 423 -23.28 30.14 -9.02
N ALA A 424 -22.16 29.62 -9.51
CA ALA A 424 -21.38 30.27 -10.55
C ALA A 424 -22.14 30.39 -11.86
N MET A 425 -22.94 29.39 -12.22
CA MET A 425 -23.86 29.44 -13.37
C MET A 425 -25.03 30.40 -13.14
N ALA A 426 -25.59 30.45 -11.92
CA ALA A 426 -26.66 31.39 -11.58
C ALA A 426 -26.20 32.86 -11.65
N ASP A 427 -24.99 33.16 -11.16
CA ASP A 427 -24.32 34.47 -11.30
C ASP A 427 -24.12 34.88 -12.77
N ASN A 428 -24.20 33.91 -13.68
CA ASN A 428 -23.91 34.02 -15.10
C ASN A 428 -25.11 33.56 -15.95
N ALA A 429 -26.35 33.81 -15.51
CA ALA A 429 -27.58 33.26 -16.09
C ALA A 429 -27.73 33.37 -17.63
N ASN A 430 -27.05 34.33 -18.28
CA ASN A 430 -26.97 34.42 -19.75
C ASN A 430 -26.20 33.26 -20.42
N TYR A 431 -25.52 32.44 -19.62
CA TYR A 431 -24.74 31.27 -20.00
C TYR A 431 -25.39 30.03 -19.38
N ALA A 432 -26.68 29.81 -19.63
CA ALA A 432 -27.40 28.69 -19.02
C ALA A 432 -27.06 27.32 -19.64
N SER A 433 -26.65 27.26 -20.92
CA SER A 433 -26.28 26.02 -21.62
C SER A 433 -24.84 26.06 -22.14
N PRO A 434 -24.00 25.05 -21.84
CA PRO A 434 -22.61 24.96 -22.28
C PRO A 434 -22.42 24.51 -23.74
N ASP A 435 -23.50 24.12 -24.42
CA ASP A 435 -23.45 23.55 -25.78
C ASP A 435 -22.78 24.49 -26.78
N HIS A 436 -22.89 25.80 -26.56
CA HIS A 436 -22.35 26.82 -27.46
C HIS A 436 -21.19 27.65 -26.91
N TRP A 437 -20.71 27.35 -25.70
CA TRP A 437 -19.63 28.12 -25.09
C TRP A 437 -18.32 27.99 -25.87
N GLY A 438 -17.59 29.10 -25.91
CA GLY A 438 -16.16 29.14 -26.15
C GLY A 438 -15.40 29.41 -24.86
N THR A 439 -14.12 29.76 -25.01
CA THR A 439 -13.21 30.05 -23.89
C THR A 439 -13.68 31.20 -23.02
N GLN A 440 -14.35 32.21 -23.57
CA GLN A 440 -14.77 33.40 -22.82
C GLN A 440 -15.92 33.10 -21.86
N GLU A 441 -16.87 32.27 -22.28
CA GLU A 441 -18.02 31.88 -21.47
C GLU A 441 -17.58 30.99 -20.30
N GLU A 442 -16.76 29.97 -20.56
CA GLU A 442 -16.20 29.15 -19.47
C GLU A 442 -15.35 29.99 -18.51
N ALA A 443 -14.57 30.96 -19.02
CA ALA A 443 -13.77 31.84 -18.17
C ALA A 443 -14.63 32.65 -17.18
N LYS A 444 -15.79 33.15 -17.60
CA LYS A 444 -16.72 33.87 -16.70
C LYS A 444 -17.30 32.97 -15.61
N ILE A 445 -17.63 31.73 -15.95
CA ILE A 445 -18.06 30.73 -14.96
C ILE A 445 -16.92 30.46 -13.96
N LEU A 446 -15.69 30.27 -14.45
CA LEU A 446 -14.52 30.04 -13.59
C LEU A 446 -14.23 31.23 -12.67
N ASP A 447 -14.35 32.47 -13.15
CA ASP A 447 -14.12 33.66 -12.33
C ASP A 447 -15.17 33.77 -11.20
N SER A 448 -16.44 33.48 -11.49
CA SER A 448 -17.48 33.39 -10.44
C SER A 448 -17.23 32.22 -9.49
N TYR A 449 -16.86 31.04 -10.02
CA TYR A 449 -16.53 29.87 -9.22
C TYR A 449 -15.39 30.15 -8.25
N LEU A 450 -14.31 30.82 -8.68
CA LEU A 450 -13.17 31.21 -7.83
C LEU A 450 -13.58 32.13 -6.67
N ARG A 451 -14.47 33.08 -6.93
CA ARG A 451 -15.00 33.98 -5.90
C ARG A 451 -15.94 33.26 -4.94
N ILE A 452 -16.80 32.37 -5.44
CA ILE A 452 -17.76 31.59 -4.64
C ILE A 452 -17.03 30.56 -3.78
N ARG A 453 -16.12 29.76 -4.35
CA ARG A 453 -15.40 28.71 -3.61
C ARG A 453 -14.62 29.23 -2.41
N ALA A 454 -14.18 30.49 -2.47
CA ALA A 454 -13.39 31.12 -1.41
C ALA A 454 -14.22 31.45 -0.17
N THR A 455 -15.53 31.58 -0.31
CA THR A 455 -16.44 32.00 0.76
C THR A 455 -17.59 31.02 1.01
N TYR A 456 -17.76 30.02 0.15
CA TYR A 456 -18.84 29.06 0.25
C TYR A 456 -18.81 28.29 1.58
N THR A 457 -19.98 28.16 2.19
CA THR A 457 -20.24 27.35 3.37
C THR A 457 -21.64 26.76 3.26
N ASP A 458 -21.82 25.54 3.74
CA ASP A 458 -23.11 24.87 3.89
C ASP A 458 -23.79 25.19 5.24
N GLY A 459 -23.21 26.11 6.02
CA GLY A 459 -23.63 26.48 7.37
C GLY A 459 -23.15 25.52 8.46
N ARG A 460 -22.53 24.39 8.11
CA ARG A 460 -21.99 23.40 9.07
C ARG A 460 -20.48 23.50 9.16
N ASN A 461 -19.81 23.69 8.02
CA ASN A 461 -18.36 23.75 7.94
C ASN A 461 -17.89 25.14 7.48
N PRO A 462 -16.74 25.64 8.00
CA PRO A 462 -16.16 26.88 7.53
C PRO A 462 -15.67 26.75 6.08
N PRO A 463 -15.55 27.86 5.34
CA PRO A 463 -15.04 27.86 3.97
C PRO A 463 -13.72 27.12 3.81
N MET A 464 -13.44 26.68 2.58
CA MET A 464 -12.23 25.96 2.25
C MET A 464 -10.99 26.77 2.66
N THR A 465 -10.12 26.14 3.45
CA THR A 465 -8.91 26.79 3.98
C THR A 465 -8.00 27.22 2.83
N SER A 466 -7.57 28.48 2.86
CA SER A 466 -6.63 29.07 1.90
C SER A 466 -7.05 28.89 0.42
N ALA A 467 -8.35 28.92 0.14
CA ALA A 467 -8.89 28.68 -1.20
C ALA A 467 -8.26 29.58 -2.29
N ASN A 468 -8.01 30.85 -1.97
CA ASN A 468 -7.41 31.81 -2.89
C ASN A 468 -5.92 31.51 -3.14
N GLU A 469 -5.15 31.25 -2.08
CA GLU A 469 -3.74 30.89 -2.19
C GLU A 469 -3.55 29.62 -3.01
N ARG A 470 -4.40 28.60 -2.78
CA ARG A 470 -4.41 27.34 -3.52
C ARG A 470 -4.76 27.52 -5.00
N ALA A 471 -5.75 28.36 -5.29
CA ALA A 471 -6.09 28.72 -6.67
C ALA A 471 -4.96 29.48 -7.38
N ASN A 472 -4.27 30.37 -6.66
CA ASN A 472 -3.13 31.11 -7.17
C ASN A 472 -1.95 30.18 -7.49
N GLN A 473 -1.66 29.18 -6.64
CA GLN A 473 -0.64 28.17 -6.91
C GLN A 473 -0.91 27.38 -8.20
N ILE A 474 -2.17 26.96 -8.42
CA ILE A 474 -2.58 26.33 -9.68
C ILE A 474 -2.47 27.34 -10.85
N GLY A 475 -2.75 28.62 -10.60
CA GLY A 475 -2.62 29.71 -11.56
C GLY A 475 -1.21 29.91 -12.11
N LEU A 476 -0.17 29.66 -11.30
CA LEU A 476 1.22 29.73 -11.76
C LEU A 476 1.52 28.70 -12.85
N ALA A 477 0.93 27.51 -12.79
CA ALA A 477 1.10 26.50 -13.83
C ALA A 477 0.45 26.92 -15.16
N LYS A 478 -0.67 27.65 -15.09
CA LYS A 478 -1.27 28.29 -16.26
C LYS A 478 -0.35 29.37 -16.84
N GLU A 479 0.22 30.22 -16.00
CA GLU A 479 1.17 31.27 -16.44
C GLU A 479 2.43 30.68 -17.09
N ASN A 480 2.90 29.52 -16.61
CA ASN A 480 4.02 28.80 -17.17
C ASN A 480 3.66 27.89 -18.37
N GLY A 481 2.42 27.95 -18.87
CA GLY A 481 1.98 27.18 -20.05
C GLY A 481 1.80 25.68 -19.81
N LEU A 482 1.79 25.22 -18.56
CA LEU A 482 1.55 23.80 -18.20
C LEU A 482 0.06 23.46 -18.16
N LEU A 483 -0.79 24.44 -17.84
CA LEU A 483 -2.25 24.35 -17.88
C LEU A 483 -2.81 25.47 -18.76
N SER A 484 -4.02 25.29 -19.29
CA SER A 484 -4.68 26.29 -20.15
C SER A 484 -6.08 26.62 -19.65
N ARG A 485 -6.50 27.86 -19.87
CA ARG A 485 -7.91 28.30 -19.70
C ARG A 485 -8.75 28.06 -20.96
N GLU A 486 -8.15 27.59 -22.04
CA GLU A 486 -8.85 27.32 -23.29
C GLU A 486 -9.86 26.20 -23.10
N ARG A 487 -11.09 26.43 -23.58
CA ARG A 487 -12.16 25.43 -23.53
C ARG A 487 -11.76 24.19 -24.34
N GLY A 488 -11.94 23.00 -23.77
CA GLY A 488 -11.56 21.73 -24.37
C GLY A 488 -10.11 21.31 -24.14
N SER A 489 -9.28 22.14 -23.52
CA SER A 489 -7.86 21.85 -23.36
C SER A 489 -7.54 20.75 -22.34
N PHE A 490 -8.52 20.21 -21.62
CA PHE A 490 -8.33 19.07 -20.74
C PHE A 490 -8.43 17.76 -21.52
N GLU A 491 -7.43 16.91 -21.35
CA GLU A 491 -7.40 15.56 -21.92
C GLU A 491 -7.31 14.58 -20.75
N TYR A 492 -8.19 13.59 -20.68
CA TYR A 492 -8.16 12.58 -19.61
C TYR A 492 -7.28 11.37 -19.99
N LEU A 493 -7.34 10.94 -21.25
CA LEU A 493 -6.53 9.85 -21.80
C LEU A 493 -5.73 10.28 -23.04
N THR A 494 -4.58 9.65 -23.27
CA THR A 494 -3.67 9.92 -24.39
C THR A 494 -4.33 9.73 -25.77
N ASN A 495 -5.25 8.77 -25.90
CA ASN A 495 -5.88 8.38 -27.17
C ASN A 495 -7.37 8.76 -27.26
N GLN A 496 -7.85 9.72 -26.47
CA GLN A 496 -9.23 10.24 -26.61
C GLN A 496 -9.52 10.87 -28.01
N TRP A 497 -8.53 10.90 -28.91
CA TRP A 497 -8.50 11.75 -30.10
C TRP A 497 -8.20 11.03 -31.44
N GLU A 498 -8.04 9.70 -31.47
CA GLU A 498 -7.74 8.99 -32.74
C GLU A 498 -8.97 8.75 -33.65
N GLY A 499 -10.11 9.38 -33.35
CA GLY A 499 -11.26 9.45 -34.24
C GLY A 499 -11.59 10.90 -34.60
N PHE A 500 -11.57 11.22 -35.91
CA PHE A 500 -11.88 12.51 -36.54
C PHE A 500 -10.73 13.52 -36.65
N GLY A 501 -9.92 13.32 -37.69
CA GLY A 501 -9.16 14.41 -38.28
C GLY A 501 -10.08 15.47 -38.85
N MET A 502 -10.24 16.59 -38.13
CA MET A 502 -10.36 17.95 -38.65
C MET A 502 -10.07 18.93 -37.52
N LYS A 503 -8.95 19.68 -37.61
CA LYS A 503 -8.68 20.85 -36.76
C LYS A 503 -9.81 21.87 -37.01
N GLY A 504 -10.70 22.04 -36.04
CA GLY A 504 -11.75 23.06 -36.09
C GLY A 504 -13.10 22.69 -35.44
N ASN A 505 -13.35 21.43 -35.09
CA ASN A 505 -14.60 21.05 -34.42
C ASN A 505 -14.45 20.99 -32.89
N ARG A 506 -15.48 21.48 -32.18
CA ARG A 506 -15.59 21.52 -30.71
C ARG A 506 -15.15 20.19 -30.09
N GLN A 507 -14.19 20.27 -29.18
CA GLN A 507 -13.70 19.15 -28.40
C GLN A 507 -14.75 18.75 -27.35
N ILE A 508 -15.45 17.64 -27.57
CA ILE A 508 -16.41 17.09 -26.62
C ILE A 508 -15.67 16.11 -25.71
N ILE A 509 -15.51 16.47 -24.44
CA ILE A 509 -15.02 15.55 -23.42
C ILE A 509 -16.11 14.51 -23.16
N THR A 510 -15.74 13.23 -23.15
CA THR A 510 -16.65 12.12 -22.86
C THR A 510 -16.12 11.28 -21.70
N PRO A 511 -17.00 10.59 -20.96
CA PRO A 511 -16.57 9.62 -19.96
C PRO A 511 -15.61 8.56 -20.55
N PRO A 512 -14.65 8.07 -19.77
CA PRO A 512 -13.69 7.09 -20.28
C PRO A 512 -14.36 5.76 -20.66
N PRO A 513 -13.76 4.98 -21.59
CA PRO A 513 -14.30 3.69 -21.98
C PRO A 513 -14.54 2.77 -20.78
N GLY A 514 -15.68 2.08 -20.77
CA GLY A 514 -16.05 1.17 -19.69
C GLY A 514 -16.40 1.86 -18.36
N TYR A 515 -16.54 3.18 -18.34
CA TYR A 515 -16.99 3.89 -17.14
C TYR A 515 -18.42 3.51 -16.77
N ASN A 516 -18.57 2.96 -15.57
CA ASN A 516 -19.85 2.81 -14.89
C ASN A 516 -19.85 3.72 -13.64
N PRO A 517 -20.80 4.67 -13.51
CA PRO A 517 -20.85 5.58 -12.37
C PRO A 517 -21.06 4.86 -11.02
N ASP A 518 -21.61 3.64 -11.01
CA ASP A 518 -21.85 2.86 -9.79
C ASP A 518 -20.56 2.28 -9.19
N ASP A 519 -19.52 2.07 -10.00
CA ASP A 519 -18.22 1.55 -9.54
C ASP A 519 -17.40 2.63 -8.79
N TYR A 520 -17.84 3.89 -8.88
CA TYR A 520 -17.14 5.06 -8.35
C TYR A 520 -18.10 5.91 -7.52
N PRO A 521 -18.43 5.51 -6.28
CA PRO A 521 -19.40 6.22 -5.45
C PRO A 521 -18.97 7.67 -5.18
N ASP A 522 -19.97 8.50 -4.85
CA ASP A 522 -19.74 9.89 -4.47
C ASP A 522 -18.96 9.93 -3.14
N ILE A 523 -18.00 10.84 -3.03
CA ILE A 523 -17.26 11.05 -1.78
C ILE A 523 -18.01 12.10 -0.96
N GLU A 524 -18.70 11.68 0.09
CA GLU A 524 -19.36 12.61 1.03
C GLU A 524 -18.40 12.92 2.19
N GLN A 525 -17.92 14.18 2.27
CA GLN A 525 -17.17 14.72 3.40
C GLN A 525 -17.67 16.10 3.78
#